data_AF-X2C0S6-F1
#
_entry.id   AF-X2C0S6-F1
#
_cell.length_a   1.000
_cell.length_b   1.000
_cell.length_c   1.000
_cell.angle_alpha   90.00
_cell.angle_beta   90.00
_cell.angle_gamma   90.00
#
_symmetry.space_group_name_H-M   'P 1'
#
loop_
_entity.id
_entity.type
_entity.pdbx_description
1 polymer ?
#
loop_
_entity_poly.entity_id
_entity_poly.type
_entity_poly.pdbx_seq_one_letter_code
_entity_poly.pdbx_strand_id
1 'polypeptide(L)'
;VNESRKKLSKRDESIIQFIEQYAGLGYLPEALFNFIGLLGWSPKGEEEIFSKDEFISIFDAERLSTSPAVFDTNKLAWMNNQYMKNLSLDEVAELSLPHLIKAGKLEENPSETELEWAKGVISLYQEQM
;
A
#
# COMPACT_ATOMS: atom_id res chain seq x y z
N VAL A 1 -16.29 8.28 1.02
CA VAL A 1 -16.31 9.66 0.47
C VAL A 1 -14.88 10.11 0.23
N ASN A 2 -14.64 11.08 -0.64
CA ASN A 2 -13.29 11.69 -0.76
C ASN A 2 -13.01 12.64 0.43
N GLU A 3 -11.83 13.24 0.46
CA GLU A 3 -11.42 14.20 1.50
C GLU A 3 -12.38 15.40 1.62
N SER A 4 -13.02 15.81 0.51
CA SER A 4 -14.06 16.84 0.49
C SER A 4 -15.46 16.34 0.89
N ARG A 5 -15.56 15.13 1.45
CA ARG A 5 -16.82 14.44 1.83
C ARG A 5 -17.81 14.22 0.69
N LYS A 6 -17.37 14.28 -0.57
CA LYS A 6 -18.21 13.94 -1.73
C LYS A 6 -18.18 12.42 -1.98
N LYS A 7 -19.26 11.90 -2.56
CA LYS A 7 -19.34 10.49 -2.94
C LYS A 7 -18.26 10.16 -3.97
N LEU A 8 -17.50 9.10 -3.72
CA LEU A 8 -16.54 8.59 -4.69
C LEU A 8 -17.29 8.17 -5.95
N SER A 9 -16.79 8.60 -7.11
CA SER A 9 -17.41 8.29 -8.38
C SER A 9 -16.33 8.02 -9.43
N LYS A 10 -16.71 7.37 -10.53
CA LYS A 10 -15.80 7.18 -11.67
C LYS A 10 -15.38 8.47 -12.38
N ARG A 11 -15.92 9.61 -11.95
CA ARG A 11 -15.57 10.95 -12.44
C ARG A 11 -14.75 11.73 -11.41
N ASP A 12 -14.49 11.11 -10.26
CA ASP A 12 -13.59 11.69 -9.28
C ASP A 12 -12.16 11.41 -9.73
N GLU A 13 -11.51 12.42 -10.28
CA GLU A 13 -10.13 12.38 -10.73
C GLU A 13 -9.14 12.56 -9.57
N SER A 14 -9.63 12.88 -8.36
CA SER A 14 -8.77 13.06 -7.18
C SER A 14 -8.27 11.74 -6.58
N ILE A 15 -8.88 10.61 -6.97
CA ILE A 15 -8.49 9.29 -6.47
C ILE A 15 -8.38 8.27 -7.62
N ILE A 16 -7.59 7.25 -7.39
CA ILE A 16 -7.48 6.09 -8.27
C ILE A 16 -8.75 5.24 -8.10
N GLN A 17 -9.39 4.93 -9.22
CA GLN A 17 -10.73 4.34 -9.21
C GLN A 17 -10.71 2.81 -9.29
N PHE A 18 -9.63 2.24 -9.83
CA PHE A 18 -9.51 0.81 -10.06
C PHE A 18 -8.40 0.23 -9.18
N ILE A 19 -8.71 -0.84 -8.44
CA ILE A 19 -7.76 -1.51 -7.55
C ILE A 19 -6.51 -1.98 -8.29
N GLU A 20 -6.66 -2.47 -9.53
CA GLU A 20 -5.55 -2.91 -10.39
C GLU A 20 -4.49 -1.82 -10.66
N GLN A 21 -4.88 -0.54 -10.59
CA GLN A 21 -3.96 0.57 -10.84
C GLN A 21 -3.00 0.78 -9.66
N TYR A 22 -3.39 0.41 -8.45
CA TYR A 22 -2.55 0.58 -7.25
C TYR A 22 -1.30 -0.31 -7.28
N ALA A 23 -1.40 -1.51 -7.86
CA ALA A 23 -0.23 -2.37 -8.09
C ALA A 23 0.80 -1.66 -8.98
N GLY A 24 0.35 -0.96 -10.02
CA GLY A 24 1.22 -0.17 -10.90
C GLY A 24 1.92 1.00 -10.21
N LEU A 25 1.47 1.40 -9.02
CA LEU A 25 2.07 2.45 -8.20
C LEU A 25 2.91 1.93 -7.04
N GLY A 26 3.03 0.61 -6.88
CA GLY A 26 3.85 0.00 -5.83
C GLY A 26 3.13 -0.17 -4.48
N TYR A 27 1.80 -0.12 -4.46
CA TYR A 27 1.06 -0.47 -3.24
C TYR A 27 1.02 -1.99 -3.03
N LEU A 28 1.30 -2.41 -1.81
CA LEU A 28 1.23 -3.79 -1.39
C LEU A 28 -0.23 -4.24 -1.23
N PRO A 29 -0.59 -5.46 -1.68
CA PRO A 29 -1.95 -5.97 -1.55
C PRO A 29 -2.38 -6.10 -0.09
N GLU A 30 -1.46 -6.37 0.83
CA GLU A 30 -1.68 -6.44 2.28
C GLU A 30 -2.09 -5.07 2.84
N ALA A 31 -1.38 -4.01 2.45
CA ALA A 31 -1.68 -2.65 2.87
C ALA A 31 -3.06 -2.19 2.35
N LEU A 32 -3.37 -2.49 1.08
CA LEU A 32 -4.69 -2.20 0.51
C LEU A 32 -5.80 -2.98 1.20
N PHE A 33 -5.59 -4.26 1.49
CA PHE A 33 -6.55 -5.09 2.20
C PHE A 33 -6.87 -4.52 3.57
N ASN A 34 -5.84 -4.22 4.36
CA ASN A 34 -6.01 -3.63 5.69
C ASN A 34 -6.69 -2.26 5.60
N PHE A 35 -6.24 -1.39 4.69
CA PHE A 35 -6.80 -0.04 4.55
C PHE A 35 -8.29 -0.10 4.22
N ILE A 36 -8.68 -0.89 3.21
CA ILE A 36 -10.07 -1.06 2.80
C ILE A 36 -10.89 -1.72 3.91
N GLY A 37 -10.32 -2.68 4.63
CA GLY A 37 -10.96 -3.34 5.77
C GLY A 37 -11.35 -2.34 6.87
N LEU A 38 -10.53 -1.32 7.12
CA LEU A 38 -10.81 -0.27 8.10
C LEU A 38 -11.81 0.79 7.61
N LEU A 39 -12.20 0.79 6.32
CA LEU A 39 -13.19 1.73 5.82
C LEU A 39 -14.59 1.35 6.30
N GLY A 40 -15.02 1.99 7.39
CA GLY A 40 -16.35 1.77 7.98
C GLY A 40 -16.36 0.67 9.04
N TRP A 41 -15.19 0.17 9.45
CA TRP A 41 -15.01 -0.77 10.54
C TRP A 41 -13.84 -0.31 11.41
N SER A 42 -13.89 -0.58 12.71
CA SER A 42 -12.79 -0.24 13.62
C SER A 42 -12.47 -1.40 14.56
N PRO A 43 -11.19 -1.74 14.79
CA PRO A 43 -10.80 -2.76 15.75
C PRO A 43 -11.06 -2.30 17.18
N LYS A 44 -10.90 -3.22 18.14
CA LYS A 44 -10.83 -2.85 19.56
C LYS A 44 -9.42 -2.33 19.83
N GLY A 45 -9.30 -1.11 20.34
CA GLY A 45 -8.01 -0.46 20.61
C GLY A 45 -7.60 0.53 19.52
N GLU A 46 -6.30 0.80 19.43
CA GLU A 46 -5.71 1.83 18.56
C GLU A 46 -4.82 1.25 17.44
N GLU A 47 -4.68 -0.08 17.38
CA GLU A 47 -3.89 -0.75 16.35
C GLU A 47 -4.57 -0.63 14.97
N GLU A 48 -3.79 -0.32 13.94
CA GLU A 48 -4.30 -0.14 12.57
C GLU A 48 -3.60 -1.02 11.54
N ILE A 49 -2.52 -1.72 11.91
CA ILE A 49 -1.71 -2.55 11.03
C ILE A 49 -1.88 -4.01 11.44
N PHE A 50 -2.38 -4.82 10.52
CA PHE A 50 -2.73 -6.22 10.73
C PHE A 50 -2.31 -7.04 9.52
N SER A 51 -1.83 -8.25 9.75
CA SER A 51 -1.84 -9.27 8.72
C SER A 51 -3.28 -9.62 8.33
N LYS A 52 -3.44 -10.25 7.17
CA LYS A 52 -4.74 -10.72 6.71
C LYS A 52 -5.40 -11.68 7.71
N ASP A 53 -4.62 -12.58 8.29
CA ASP A 53 -5.12 -13.60 9.22
C ASP A 53 -5.53 -12.96 10.56
N GLU A 54 -4.73 -12.01 11.07
CA GLU A 54 -5.10 -11.23 12.25
C GLU A 54 -6.40 -10.47 12.02
N PHE A 55 -6.52 -9.75 10.90
CA PHE A 55 -7.73 -8.99 10.56
C PHE A 55 -8.97 -9.89 10.53
N ILE A 56 -8.87 -11.06 9.88
CA ILE A 56 -9.96 -12.05 9.82
C ILE A 56 -10.34 -12.51 11.23
N SER A 57 -9.36 -12.75 12.10
CA SER A 57 -9.59 -13.26 13.46
C SER A 57 -10.29 -12.24 14.37
N ILE A 58 -10.02 -10.94 14.18
CA ILE A 58 -10.56 -9.87 15.01
C ILE A 58 -11.84 -9.24 14.42
N PHE A 59 -12.19 -9.58 13.19
CA PHE A 59 -13.34 -8.98 12.52
C PHE A 59 -14.64 -9.30 13.25
N ASP A 60 -15.40 -8.25 13.53
CA ASP A 60 -16.71 -8.33 14.19
C ASP A 60 -17.68 -7.40 13.47
N ALA A 61 -18.74 -7.98 12.89
CA ALA A 61 -19.74 -7.25 12.13
C ALA A 61 -20.52 -6.23 12.97
N GLU A 62 -20.59 -6.41 14.30
CA GLU A 62 -21.24 -5.45 15.21
C GLU A 62 -20.49 -4.11 15.29
N ARG A 63 -19.22 -4.07 14.86
CA ARG A 63 -18.37 -2.87 14.87
C ARG A 63 -18.40 -2.08 13.55
N LEU A 64 -19.27 -2.45 12.62
CA LEU A 64 -19.50 -1.68 11.41
C LEU A 64 -20.17 -0.33 11.75
N SER A 65 -19.61 0.75 11.20
CA SER A 65 -20.11 2.11 11.39
C SER A 65 -21.06 2.51 10.26
N THR A 66 -22.13 3.23 10.61
CA THR A 66 -23.03 3.87 9.63
C THR A 66 -22.48 5.20 9.11
N SER A 67 -21.41 5.72 9.73
CA SER A 67 -20.78 6.96 9.30
C SER A 67 -20.03 6.77 7.99
N PRO A 68 -20.07 7.75 7.05
CA PRO A 68 -19.32 7.65 5.81
C PRO A 68 -17.81 7.54 6.06
N ALA A 69 -17.19 6.45 5.59
CA ALA A 69 -15.74 6.31 5.60
C ALA A 69 -15.09 7.25 4.57
N VAL A 70 -14.04 7.97 4.98
CA VAL A 70 -13.24 8.82 4.09
C VAL A 70 -12.13 7.98 3.48
N PHE A 71 -11.96 8.06 2.17
CA PHE A 71 -10.82 7.47 1.49
C PHE A 71 -9.68 8.49 1.53
N ASP A 72 -8.80 8.32 2.52
CA ASP A 72 -7.63 9.16 2.76
C ASP A 72 -6.40 8.51 2.11
N THR A 73 -5.90 9.15 1.05
CA THR A 73 -4.74 8.65 0.29
C THR A 73 -3.43 8.78 1.08
N ASN A 74 -3.32 9.77 1.97
CA ASN A 74 -2.15 9.93 2.83
C ASN A 74 -2.09 8.80 3.87
N LYS A 75 -3.23 8.43 4.44
CA LYS A 75 -3.32 7.27 5.35
C LYS A 75 -2.97 5.96 4.64
N LEU A 76 -3.46 5.76 3.42
CA LEU A 76 -3.11 4.58 2.62
C LEU A 76 -1.59 4.54 2.33
N ALA A 77 -0.98 5.67 1.96
CA ALA A 77 0.47 5.74 1.74
C ALA A 77 1.26 5.45 3.02
N TRP A 78 0.86 6.05 4.15
CA TRP A 78 1.47 5.75 5.45
C TRP A 78 1.37 4.27 5.81
N MET A 79 0.19 3.66 5.61
CA MET A 79 -0.04 2.25 5.88
C MET A 79 0.87 1.39 5.01
N ASN A 80 0.93 1.68 3.70
CA ASN A 80 1.84 0.99 2.77
C ASN A 80 3.30 1.04 3.24
N ASN A 81 3.76 2.20 3.69
CA ASN A 81 5.10 2.37 4.26
C ASN A 81 5.34 1.48 5.49
N GLN A 82 4.33 1.27 6.36
CA GLN A 82 4.46 0.35 7.49
C GLN A 82 4.68 -1.09 7.02
N TYR A 83 4.01 -1.53 5.96
CA TYR A 83 4.25 -2.87 5.39
C TYR A 83 5.62 -2.95 4.70
N MET A 84 6.01 -1.93 3.92
CA MET A 84 7.32 -1.88 3.24
C MET A 84 8.50 -1.98 4.22
N LYS A 85 8.38 -1.36 5.40
CA LYS A 85 9.40 -1.43 6.46
C LYS A 85 9.57 -2.81 7.08
N ASN A 86 8.51 -3.59 7.10
CA ASN A 86 8.52 -4.94 7.70
C ASN A 86 9.03 -6.02 6.74
N LEU A 87 9.18 -5.71 5.45
CA LEU A 87 9.77 -6.60 4.47
C LEU A 87 11.30 -6.62 4.59
N SER A 88 11.89 -7.75 4.23
CA SER A 88 13.34 -7.83 4.06
C SER A 88 13.79 -6.97 2.88
N LEU A 89 15.06 -6.53 2.92
CA LEU A 89 15.63 -5.75 1.83
C LEU A 89 15.58 -6.51 0.48
N ASP A 90 15.67 -7.83 0.51
CA ASP A 90 15.56 -8.67 -0.69
C ASP A 90 14.16 -8.61 -1.29
N GLU A 91 13.11 -8.76 -0.47
CA GLU A 91 11.72 -8.64 -0.91
C GLU A 91 11.42 -7.24 -1.47
N VAL A 92 11.88 -6.19 -0.77
CA VAL A 92 11.72 -4.80 -1.24
C VAL A 92 12.45 -4.58 -2.56
N ALA A 93 13.64 -5.17 -2.72
CA ALA A 93 14.38 -5.09 -3.97
C ALA A 93 13.62 -5.77 -5.12
N GLU A 94 13.18 -7.00 -4.93
CA GLU A 94 12.38 -7.74 -5.91
C GLU A 94 11.12 -6.98 -6.33
N LEU A 95 10.40 -6.41 -5.36
CA LEU A 95 9.22 -5.59 -5.61
C LEU A 95 9.54 -4.31 -6.39
N SER A 96 10.70 -3.70 -6.15
CA SER A 96 11.09 -2.42 -6.75
C SER A 96 11.65 -2.56 -8.17
N LEU A 97 12.30 -3.68 -8.50
CA LEU A 97 12.98 -3.90 -9.79
C LEU A 97 12.07 -3.66 -11.01
N PRO A 98 10.84 -4.21 -11.09
CA PRO A 98 9.94 -3.94 -12.22
C PRO A 98 9.64 -2.46 -12.44
N HIS A 99 9.56 -1.68 -11.35
CA HIS A 99 9.32 -0.24 -11.41
C HIS A 99 10.55 0.53 -11.92
N LEU A 100 11.75 0.13 -11.50
CA LEU A 100 13.01 0.71 -11.99
C LEU A 100 13.22 0.43 -13.48
N ILE A 101 12.94 -0.79 -13.93
CA ILE A 101 13.02 -1.19 -15.34
C ILE A 101 12.01 -0.37 -16.17
N LYS A 102 10.75 -0.32 -15.73
CA LYS A 102 9.69 0.46 -16.39
C LYS A 102 10.02 1.96 -16.48
N ALA A 103 10.76 2.50 -15.50
CA ALA A 103 11.22 3.88 -15.47
C ALA A 103 12.51 4.12 -16.30
N GLY A 104 13.06 3.10 -16.95
CA GLY A 104 14.31 3.17 -17.71
C GLY A 104 15.54 3.42 -16.84
N LYS A 105 15.50 2.99 -15.56
CA LYS A 105 16.60 3.10 -14.60
C LYS A 105 17.45 1.84 -14.52
N LEU A 106 16.93 0.73 -14.99
CA LEU A 106 17.61 -0.55 -15.16
C LEU A 106 17.24 -1.15 -16.52
N GLU A 107 18.12 -1.96 -17.08
CA GLU A 107 17.82 -2.76 -18.27
C GLU A 107 16.82 -3.89 -17.96
N GLU A 108 16.15 -4.45 -18.97
CA GLU A 108 15.18 -5.55 -18.77
C GLU A 108 15.83 -6.82 -18.19
N ASN A 109 17.12 -7.02 -18.45
CA ASN A 109 17.92 -8.12 -17.92
C ASN A 109 19.18 -7.55 -17.24
N PRO A 110 19.04 -6.98 -16.03
CA PRO A 110 20.15 -6.35 -15.35
C PRO A 110 21.22 -7.39 -14.98
N SER A 111 22.48 -7.00 -15.10
CA SER A 111 23.63 -7.77 -14.61
C SER A 111 23.64 -7.87 -13.08
N GLU A 112 24.39 -8.83 -12.54
CA GLU A 112 24.57 -8.96 -11.07
C GLU A 112 25.06 -7.65 -10.43
N THR A 113 25.98 -6.94 -11.09
CA THR A 113 26.50 -5.65 -10.62
C THR A 113 25.40 -4.59 -10.54
N GLU A 114 24.48 -4.56 -11.51
CA GLU A 114 23.36 -3.60 -11.52
C GLU A 114 22.31 -3.95 -10.46
N LEU A 115 22.07 -5.24 -10.23
CA LEU A 115 21.18 -5.72 -9.16
C LEU A 115 21.71 -5.33 -7.78
N GLU A 116 23.01 -5.55 -7.54
CA GLU A 116 23.66 -5.15 -6.28
C GLU A 116 23.63 -3.64 -6.08
N TRP A 117 23.89 -2.86 -7.14
CA TRP A 117 23.76 -1.41 -7.09
C TRP A 117 22.32 -0.97 -6.77
N ALA A 118 21.33 -1.56 -7.45
CA ALA A 118 19.92 -1.23 -7.25
C ALA A 118 19.48 -1.52 -5.82
N LYS A 119 19.84 -2.70 -5.29
CA LYS A 119 19.58 -3.08 -3.89
C LYS A 119 20.22 -2.11 -2.91
N GLY A 120 21.46 -1.68 -3.18
CA GLY A 120 22.14 -0.64 -2.41
C GLY A 120 21.36 0.68 -2.39
N VAL A 121 20.90 1.16 -3.55
CA VAL A 121 20.06 2.37 -3.63
C VAL A 121 18.74 2.20 -2.88
N ILE A 122 18.04 1.08 -3.08
CA ILE A 122 16.75 0.79 -2.46
C ILE A 122 16.88 0.77 -0.93
N SER A 123 17.98 0.22 -0.39
CA SER A 123 18.23 0.22 1.05
C SER A 123 18.28 1.62 1.69
N LEU A 124 18.67 2.64 0.93
CA LEU A 124 18.71 4.02 1.42
C LEU A 124 17.33 4.66 1.55
N TYR A 125 16.33 4.11 0.84
CA TYR A 125 14.99 4.67 0.72
C TYR A 125 13.89 3.81 1.34
N GLN A 126 14.16 2.57 1.75
CA GLN A 126 13.15 1.64 2.27
C GLN A 126 12.28 2.27 3.38
N GLU A 127 12.87 3.05 4.28
CA GLU A 127 12.16 3.72 5.38
C GLU A 127 11.17 4.81 4.90
N GLN A 128 11.32 5.31 3.67
CA GLN A 128 10.52 6.38 3.09
C GLN A 128 9.61 5.92 1.93
N MET A 129 9.67 4.64 1.57
CA MET A 129 8.88 4.03 0.48
C MET A 129 7.41 3.79 0.83
#